data_AF-A0AA42NBC9-F1
#
_entry.id   AF-A0AA42NBC9-F1
#
_cell.length_a   1.000
_cell.length_b   1.000
_cell.length_c   1.000
_cell.angle_alpha   90.00
_cell.angle_beta   90.00
_cell.angle_gamma   90.00
#
_symmetry.space_group_name_H-M   'P 1'
#
loop_
_entity.id
_entity.type
_entity.pdbx_description
1 polymer ?
#
loop_
_entity_poly.entity_id
_entity_poly.type
_entity_poly.pdbx_seq_one_letter_code
_entity_poly.pdbx_strand_id
1 'polypeptide(L)'
;MEWVLPLVGGLGLGSLLKSYIDHFNARRAIILDRLYQEKREAYLGLLDALHKAAIHPSDENSKNYALWQTRCQLFGSLEVAQFAQAMADTNDGPLSAREAAFAGLVEAMKDDLRQ
;
A
#
# COMPACT_ATOMS: atom_id res chain seq x y z
N MET A 1 43.00 40.07 3.29
CA MET A 1 42.35 39.06 2.42
C MET A 1 41.52 38.13 3.33
N GLU A 2 40.52 38.67 4.02
CA GLU A 2 39.83 37.99 5.14
C GLU A 2 38.40 37.52 4.80
N TRP A 3 38.08 37.44 3.51
CA TRP A 3 36.70 37.25 3.04
C TRP A 3 36.48 35.82 2.49
N VAL A 4 37.55 35.00 2.45
CA VAL A 4 37.56 33.66 1.84
C VAL A 4 37.21 32.57 2.86
N LEU A 5 37.42 32.81 4.15
CA LEU A 5 37.14 31.84 5.23
C LEU A 5 35.63 31.57 5.45
N PRO A 6 34.72 32.56 5.42
CA PRO A 6 33.28 32.30 5.51
C PRO A 6 32.74 31.59 4.25
N LEU A 7 33.35 31.87 3.10
CA LEU A 7 32.93 31.32 1.80
C LEU A 7 33.29 29.83 1.69
N VAL A 8 34.48 29.42 2.14
CA VAL A 8 34.94 28.03 2.05
C VAL A 8 34.36 27.16 3.19
N GLY A 9 34.18 27.71 4.39
CA GLY A 9 33.56 27.00 5.51
C GLY A 9 32.03 26.84 5.38
N GLY A 10 31.34 27.86 4.86
CA GLY A 10 29.87 27.87 4.74
C GLY A 10 29.31 27.18 3.49
N LEU A 11 30.00 27.25 2.34
CA LEU A 11 29.52 26.66 1.08
C LEU A 11 29.93 25.19 0.90
N GLY A 12 31.11 24.78 1.40
CA GLY A 12 31.61 23.41 1.26
C GLY A 12 30.93 22.42 2.21
N LEU A 13 30.89 22.73 3.51
CA LEU A 13 30.26 21.85 4.50
C LEU A 13 28.73 21.91 4.42
N GLY A 14 28.16 23.08 4.13
CA GLY A 14 26.72 23.26 3.95
C GLY A 14 26.18 22.48 2.75
N SER A 15 26.92 22.42 1.64
CA SER A 15 26.53 21.63 0.46
C SER A 15 26.66 20.12 0.69
N LEU A 16 27.67 19.67 1.44
CA LEU A 16 27.80 18.26 1.83
C LEU A 16 26.68 17.81 2.78
N LEU A 17 26.36 18.62 3.79
CA LEU A 17 25.22 18.39 4.69
C LEU A 17 23.89 18.36 3.93
N LYS A 18 23.67 19.34 3.05
CA LYS A 18 22.47 19.39 2.20
C LYS A 18 22.38 18.15 1.29
N SER A 19 23.48 17.76 0.65
CA SER A 19 23.53 16.58 -0.22
C SER A 19 23.18 15.29 0.54
N TYR A 20 23.67 15.16 1.79
CA TYR A 20 23.32 14.03 2.65
C TYR A 20 21.83 14.01 3.01
N ILE A 21 21.25 15.16 3.39
CA ILE A 21 19.83 15.30 3.70
C ILE A 21 18.97 15.01 2.46
N ASP A 22 19.34 15.57 1.31
CA ASP A 22 18.64 15.37 0.03
C ASP A 22 18.67 13.90 -0.37
N HIS A 23 19.80 13.21 -0.21
CA HIS A 23 19.92 11.77 -0.48
C HIS A 23 19.06 10.92 0.46
N PHE A 24 19.02 11.26 1.74
CA PHE A 24 18.16 10.58 2.71
C PHE A 24 16.68 10.76 2.38
N ASN A 25 16.26 11.99 2.08
CA ASN A 25 14.88 12.31 1.68
C ASN A 25 14.51 11.62 0.36
N ALA A 26 15.40 11.60 -0.63
CA ALA A 26 15.17 10.92 -1.90
C ALA A 26 14.99 9.40 -1.70
N ARG A 27 15.83 8.76 -0.87
CA ARG A 27 15.66 7.34 -0.54
C ARG A 27 14.34 7.06 0.16
N ARG A 28 13.96 7.89 1.13
CA ARG A 28 12.68 7.76 1.83
C ARG A 28 11.50 7.91 0.87
N ALA A 29 11.53 8.92 -0.01
CA ALA A 29 10.49 9.13 -1.01
C ALA A 29 10.35 7.92 -1.94
N ILE A 30 11.46 7.33 -2.40
CA ILE A 30 11.45 6.12 -3.25
C ILE A 30 10.82 4.93 -2.51
N ILE A 31 11.13 4.74 -1.23
CA ILE A 31 10.55 3.63 -0.44
C ILE A 31 9.04 3.81 -0.27
N LEU A 32 8.59 5.04 0.05
CA LEU A 32 7.17 5.34 0.20
C LEU A 32 6.41 5.18 -1.12
N ASP A 33 6.97 5.67 -2.23
CA ASP A 33 6.39 5.52 -3.56
C ASP A 33 6.25 4.04 -3.94
N ARG A 34 7.32 3.24 -3.73
CA ARG A 34 7.26 1.79 -3.98
C ARG A 34 6.20 1.10 -3.14
N LEU A 35 6.14 1.40 -1.85
CA LEU A 35 5.13 0.81 -0.96
C LEU A 35 3.72 1.19 -1.41
N TYR A 36 3.50 2.45 -1.80
CA TYR A 36 2.22 2.88 -2.36
C TYR A 36 1.85 2.11 -3.63
N GLN A 37 2.81 1.88 -4.54
CA GLN A 37 2.55 1.08 -5.74
C GLN A 37 2.20 -0.37 -5.42
N GLU A 38 2.92 -1.02 -4.50
CA GLU A 38 2.66 -2.40 -4.10
C GLU A 38 1.28 -2.54 -3.43
N LYS A 39 0.92 -1.61 -2.54
CA LYS A 39 -0.43 -1.53 -1.93
C LYS A 39 -1.50 -1.39 -3.00
N ARG A 40 -1.35 -0.41 -3.89
CA ARG A 40 -2.31 -0.13 -4.98
C ARG A 40 -2.50 -1.35 -5.87
N GLU A 41 -1.42 -2.01 -6.26
CA GLU A 41 -1.48 -3.22 -7.09
C GLU A 41 -2.20 -4.35 -6.36
N ALA A 42 -1.86 -4.61 -5.10
CA ALA A 42 -2.51 -5.64 -4.29
C ALA A 42 -4.03 -5.40 -4.19
N TYR A 43 -4.44 -4.13 -3.96
CA TYR A 43 -5.84 -3.77 -3.76
C TYR A 43 -6.65 -3.89 -5.04
N LEU A 44 -6.14 -3.36 -6.14
CA LEU A 44 -6.82 -3.48 -7.43
C LEU A 44 -6.90 -4.94 -7.89
N GLY A 45 -5.84 -5.71 -7.68
CA GLY A 45 -5.84 -7.15 -8.00
C GLY A 45 -6.81 -7.94 -7.14
N LEU A 46 -6.93 -7.63 -5.84
CA LEU A 46 -7.92 -8.27 -4.96
C LEU A 46 -9.35 -7.95 -5.40
N LEU A 47 -9.63 -6.69 -5.74
CA LEU A 47 -10.96 -6.26 -6.22
C LEU A 47 -11.34 -6.93 -7.54
N ASP A 48 -10.39 -7.04 -8.47
CA ASP A 48 -10.58 -7.77 -9.74
C ASP A 48 -10.82 -9.27 -9.49
N ALA A 49 -10.02 -9.89 -8.62
CA ALA A 49 -10.17 -11.31 -8.27
C ALA A 49 -11.53 -11.58 -7.58
N LEU A 50 -11.95 -10.69 -6.69
CA LEU A 50 -13.27 -10.75 -6.04
C LEU A 50 -14.40 -10.66 -7.06
N HIS A 51 -14.30 -9.72 -8.00
CA HIS A 51 -15.26 -9.58 -9.08
C HIS A 51 -15.33 -10.86 -9.92
N LYS A 52 -14.20 -11.38 -10.39
CA LYS A 52 -14.11 -12.62 -11.18
C LYS A 52 -14.72 -13.82 -10.47
N ALA A 53 -14.41 -14.00 -9.18
CA ALA A 53 -14.99 -15.07 -8.37
C ALA A 53 -16.52 -14.93 -8.23
N ALA A 54 -17.04 -13.70 -8.16
CA ALA A 54 -18.48 -13.45 -8.09
C ALA A 54 -19.23 -13.71 -9.40
N ILE A 55 -18.64 -13.35 -10.56
CA ILE A 55 -19.30 -13.54 -11.86
C ILE A 55 -19.07 -14.92 -12.49
N HIS A 56 -17.94 -15.56 -12.17
CA HIS A 56 -17.55 -16.87 -12.69
C HIS A 56 -16.98 -17.75 -11.56
N PRO A 57 -17.83 -18.33 -10.69
CA PRO A 57 -17.34 -19.15 -9.58
C PRO A 57 -16.56 -20.37 -10.07
N SER A 58 -15.30 -20.50 -9.65
CA SER A 58 -14.44 -21.65 -9.94
C SER A 58 -13.35 -21.80 -8.87
N ASP A 59 -12.76 -22.99 -8.78
CA ASP A 59 -11.59 -23.23 -7.90
C ASP A 59 -10.41 -22.32 -8.29
N GLU A 60 -10.20 -22.10 -9.59
CA GLU A 60 -9.19 -21.17 -10.10
C GLU A 60 -9.42 -19.74 -9.60
N ASN A 61 -10.65 -19.22 -9.73
CA ASN A 61 -10.95 -17.86 -9.30
C ASN A 61 -10.91 -17.70 -7.77
N SER A 62 -11.26 -18.76 -7.03
CA SER A 62 -11.15 -18.80 -5.57
C SER A 62 -9.69 -18.77 -5.12
N LYS A 63 -8.81 -19.53 -5.78
CA LYS A 63 -7.35 -19.51 -5.53
C LYS A 63 -6.71 -18.20 -5.95
N ASN A 64 -7.17 -17.61 -7.06
CA ASN A 64 -6.74 -16.28 -7.47
C ASN A 64 -7.11 -15.23 -6.42
N TYR A 65 -8.32 -15.29 -5.86
CA TYR A 65 -8.70 -14.43 -4.73
C TYR A 65 -7.75 -14.59 -3.53
N ALA A 66 -7.47 -15.84 -3.11
CA ALA A 66 -6.57 -16.11 -1.99
C ALA A 66 -5.13 -15.60 -2.23
N LEU A 67 -4.64 -15.66 -3.48
CA LEU A 67 -3.34 -15.08 -3.86
C LEU A 67 -3.33 -13.56 -3.61
N TRP A 68 -4.32 -12.84 -4.11
CA TRP A 68 -4.40 -11.38 -3.94
C TRP A 68 -4.66 -10.98 -2.49
N GLN A 69 -5.42 -11.80 -1.74
CA GLN A 69 -5.62 -11.62 -0.31
C GLN A 69 -4.28 -11.71 0.42
N THR A 70 -3.45 -12.70 0.09
CA THR A 70 -2.09 -12.84 0.65
C THR A 70 -1.22 -11.64 0.30
N ARG A 71 -1.32 -11.09 -0.92
CA ARG A 71 -0.61 -9.84 -1.27
C ARG A 71 -1.07 -8.66 -0.41
N CYS A 72 -2.37 -8.55 -0.12
CA CYS A 72 -2.87 -7.54 0.80
C CYS A 72 -2.33 -7.73 2.23
N GLN A 73 -2.12 -8.96 2.68
CA GLN A 73 -1.46 -9.24 3.98
C GLN A 73 0.03 -8.84 3.99
N LEU A 74 0.71 -8.88 2.85
CA LEU A 74 2.12 -8.53 2.74
C LEU A 74 2.37 -7.02 2.71
N PHE A 75 1.52 -6.29 1.98
CA PHE A 75 1.76 -4.87 1.69
C PHE A 75 0.77 -3.92 2.34
N GLY A 76 -0.43 -4.40 2.63
CA GLY A 76 -1.50 -3.58 3.17
C GLY A 76 -1.51 -3.50 4.69
N SER A 77 -2.42 -2.66 5.21
CA SER A 77 -2.65 -2.58 6.64
C SER A 77 -3.33 -3.84 7.19
N LEU A 78 -3.27 -3.98 8.52
CA LEU A 78 -3.96 -5.05 9.23
C LEU A 78 -5.48 -5.01 8.97
N GLU A 79 -6.07 -3.81 8.92
CA GLU A 79 -7.49 -3.62 8.65
C GLU A 79 -7.88 -4.11 7.26
N VAL A 80 -7.07 -3.81 6.23
CA VAL A 80 -7.32 -4.32 4.88
C VAL A 80 -7.27 -5.85 4.86
N ALA A 81 -6.27 -6.45 5.52
CA ALA A 81 -6.15 -7.90 5.61
C ALA A 81 -7.34 -8.54 6.32
N GLN A 82 -7.83 -7.92 7.41
CA GLN A 82 -9.00 -8.39 8.17
C GLN A 82 -10.27 -8.33 7.34
N PHE A 83 -10.55 -7.22 6.66
CA PHE A 83 -11.74 -7.12 5.81
C PHE A 83 -11.65 -8.01 4.57
N ALA A 84 -10.46 -8.24 4.03
CA ALA A 84 -10.27 -9.21 2.95
C ALA A 84 -10.58 -10.63 3.44
N GLN A 85 -10.17 -11.01 4.65
CA GLN A 85 -10.60 -12.30 5.24
C GLN A 85 -12.12 -12.33 5.47
N ALA A 86 -12.70 -11.25 5.99
CA ALA A 86 -14.15 -11.17 6.22
C ALA A 86 -14.97 -11.35 4.93
N MET A 87 -14.46 -10.93 3.77
CA MET A 87 -15.11 -11.19 2.47
C MET A 87 -15.18 -12.68 2.14
N ALA A 88 -14.14 -13.46 2.46
CA ALA A 88 -14.16 -14.91 2.32
C ALA A 88 -15.10 -15.56 3.35
N ASP A 89 -15.01 -15.14 4.61
CA ASP A 89 -15.79 -15.71 5.71
C ASP A 89 -17.30 -15.48 5.56
N THR A 90 -17.69 -14.37 4.91
CA THR A 90 -19.10 -14.00 4.68
C THR A 90 -19.64 -14.50 3.34
N ASN A 91 -18.88 -15.29 2.58
CA ASN A 91 -19.28 -15.71 1.23
C ASN A 91 -20.59 -16.51 1.20
N ASP A 92 -20.79 -17.39 2.18
CA ASP A 92 -22.00 -18.20 2.31
C ASP A 92 -22.95 -17.63 3.41
N GLY A 93 -22.65 -16.43 3.90
CA GLY A 93 -23.37 -15.76 4.98
C GLY A 93 -24.49 -14.83 4.50
N PRO A 94 -25.15 -14.12 5.44
CA PRO A 94 -26.15 -13.12 5.08
C PRO A 94 -25.58 -12.02 4.20
N LEU A 95 -26.36 -11.58 3.20
CA LEU A 95 -25.96 -10.51 2.28
C LEU A 95 -25.47 -9.25 3.00
N SER A 96 -26.15 -8.86 4.09
CA SER A 96 -25.78 -7.69 4.90
C SER A 96 -24.40 -7.80 5.54
N ALA A 97 -23.96 -9.01 5.93
CA ALA A 97 -22.63 -9.22 6.48
C ALA A 97 -21.55 -9.06 5.39
N ARG A 98 -21.82 -9.57 4.18
CA ARG A 98 -20.93 -9.42 3.03
C ARG A 98 -20.83 -7.96 2.57
N GLU A 99 -21.95 -7.24 2.54
CA GLU A 99 -21.98 -5.80 2.21
C GLU A 99 -21.19 -4.97 3.22
N ALA A 100 -21.33 -5.27 4.52
CA ALA A 100 -20.56 -4.61 5.56
C ALA A 100 -19.05 -4.91 5.44
N ALA A 101 -18.68 -6.17 5.17
CA ALA A 101 -17.29 -6.55 4.93
C ALA A 101 -16.70 -5.83 3.71
N PHE A 102 -17.47 -5.72 2.62
CA PHE A 102 -17.03 -5.04 1.40
C PHE A 102 -16.86 -3.53 1.60
N ALA A 103 -17.82 -2.89 2.29
CA ALA A 103 -17.73 -1.47 2.61
C ALA A 103 -16.51 -1.18 3.50
N GLY A 104 -16.28 -2.02 4.52
CA GLY A 104 -15.11 -1.93 5.39
C GLY A 104 -13.80 -2.13 4.63
N LEU A 105 -13.76 -3.09 3.70
CA LEU A 105 -12.60 -3.33 2.83
C LEU A 105 -12.22 -2.09 2.03
N VAL A 106 -13.20 -1.47 1.37
CA VAL A 106 -12.97 -0.29 0.52
C VAL A 106 -12.50 0.90 1.35
N GLU A 107 -13.07 1.13 2.54
CA GLU A 107 -12.64 2.23 3.40
C GLU A 107 -11.22 2.00 3.94
N ALA A 108 -10.92 0.78 4.39
CA ALA A 108 -9.59 0.42 4.85
C ALA A 108 -8.53 0.60 3.75
N MET A 109 -8.83 0.20 2.50
CA MET A 109 -7.93 0.42 1.37
C MET A 109 -7.69 1.91 1.09
N LYS A 110 -8.74 2.74 1.17
CA LYS A 110 -8.62 4.19 0.97
C LYS A 110 -7.76 4.83 2.04
N ASP A 111 -7.96 4.44 3.31
CA ASP A 111 -7.20 4.98 4.42
C ASP A 111 -5.75 4.53 4.39
N ASP A 112 -5.48 3.28 4.04
CA ASP A 112 -4.12 2.76 3.96
C ASP A 112 -3.30 3.34 2.78
N LEU A 113 -3.96 3.76 1.70
CA LEU A 113 -3.32 4.46 0.58
C LEU A 113 -3.02 5.94 0.87
N ARG A 114 -3.62 6.53 1.91
CA ARG A 114 -3.37 7.92 2.33
C ARG A 114 -2.14 8.05 3.24
N GLN A 115 -1.61 6.93 3.73
CA GLN A 115 -0.48 6.86 4.66
C GLN A 115 0.85 6.63 3.91
#